data_AF-A0A538AZ08-F1
#
_entry.id   AF-A0A538AZ08-F1
#
_cell.length_a   1.000
_cell.length_b   1.000
_cell.length_c   1.000
_cell.angle_alpha   90.00
_cell.angle_beta   90.00
_cell.angle_gamma   90.00
#
_symmetry.space_group_name_H-M   'P 1'
#
loop_
_entity.id
_entity.type
_entity.pdbx_description
1 polymer ?
#
loop_
_entity_poly.entity_id
_entity_poly.type
_entity_poly.pdbx_seq_one_letter_code
_entity_poly.pdbx_strand_id
1 'polypeptide(L)'
;MPPTMPRSIALGATLALFAGCTGTAAPRIGSDATGHPRDAASAGIHRIEHVVVIMQENRSFDSYFGTFPGADGIPMRGGVAEACLPDPKTRSCQRPYHDPSDVNFGGPHHVAAALLDIDGGRMDGFIRAFHAAPLRCRRFSNLPQCAYSSSHPDVMGYHDAREIPNYWSYAKQFVLQDHMFEPNLGWSLPAHLFAVSAWSAHCADPAVVATCITNLGEPDVPEHGARPDYGWTDITYLLHKHGISWAYYVDPGTQPDCDDGATTCATRPQRVGTPEIWNPLPDFLTVHQ
;
A
#
# COMPACT_ATOMS: atom_id res chain seq x y z
N MET A 1 -45.96 -36.57 11.32
CA MET A 1 -46.96 -37.64 11.13
C MET A 1 -47.39 -37.63 9.66
N PRO A 2 -47.66 -38.81 9.08
CA PRO A 2 -47.23 -39.20 7.74
C PRO A 2 -48.48 -39.40 6.83
N PRO A 3 -48.51 -40.37 5.91
CA PRO A 3 -47.93 -40.41 4.56
C PRO A 3 -49.05 -40.63 3.50
N THR A 4 -48.71 -40.86 2.23
CA THR A 4 -49.30 -41.98 1.44
C THR A 4 -48.63 -42.09 0.05
N MET A 5 -47.72 -43.06 -0.08
CA MET A 5 -47.71 -44.00 -1.22
C MET A 5 -48.85 -45.04 -1.00
N PRO A 6 -49.10 -46.09 -1.83
CA PRO A 6 -48.47 -46.51 -3.09
C PRO A 6 -49.49 -46.96 -4.17
N ARG A 7 -48.98 -47.39 -5.34
CA ARG A 7 -49.57 -48.52 -6.06
C ARG A 7 -48.49 -49.32 -6.78
N SER A 8 -48.20 -50.49 -6.22
CA SER A 8 -47.46 -51.60 -6.83
C SER A 8 -48.35 -52.33 -7.85
N ILE A 9 -47.73 -53.12 -8.73
CA ILE A 9 -48.08 -54.49 -9.22
C ILE A 9 -47.15 -54.76 -10.43
N ALA A 10 -46.10 -55.56 -10.25
CA ALA A 10 -45.97 -57.00 -10.55
C ALA A 10 -45.42 -57.23 -11.98
N LEU A 11 -44.16 -57.69 -12.09
CA LEU A 11 -43.71 -59.08 -12.22
C LEU A 11 -44.03 -59.72 -13.58
N GLY A 12 -42.99 -59.89 -14.39
CA GLY A 12 -42.97 -60.74 -15.57
C GLY A 12 -41.55 -61.22 -15.81
N ALA A 13 -41.25 -62.42 -15.34
CA ALA A 13 -39.99 -63.11 -15.59
C ALA A 13 -39.99 -63.75 -16.98
N THR A 14 -38.92 -63.58 -17.75
CA THR A 14 -38.52 -64.59 -18.73
C THR A 14 -37.00 -64.65 -18.83
N LEU A 15 -36.47 -65.83 -18.53
CA LEU A 15 -35.07 -66.21 -18.65
C LEU A 15 -34.81 -66.60 -20.12
N ALA A 16 -33.76 -66.05 -20.74
CA ALA A 16 -33.16 -66.64 -21.94
C ALA A 16 -31.65 -66.41 -21.90
N LEU A 17 -30.91 -67.49 -21.65
CA LEU A 17 -29.46 -67.57 -21.82
C LEU A 17 -29.12 -67.66 -23.31
N PHE A 18 -28.29 -66.75 -23.80
CA PHE A 18 -27.45 -67.00 -24.97
C PHE A 18 -26.04 -66.46 -24.71
N ALA A 19 -25.08 -67.38 -24.69
CA ALA A 19 -23.67 -67.09 -24.75
C ALA A 19 -23.29 -66.65 -26.17
N GLY A 20 -22.59 -65.54 -26.29
CA GLY A 20 -22.06 -65.03 -27.56
C GLY A 20 -20.90 -64.09 -27.31
N CYS A 21 -19.68 -64.63 -27.38
CA CYS A 21 -18.45 -63.84 -27.43
C CYS A 21 -18.32 -63.20 -28.82
N THR A 22 -18.44 -61.89 -28.92
CA THR A 22 -17.94 -61.10 -30.05
C THR A 22 -17.43 -59.76 -29.53
N GLY A 23 -16.15 -59.47 -29.78
CA GLY A 23 -15.44 -58.33 -29.22
C GLY A 23 -16.01 -56.98 -29.64
N THR A 24 -16.10 -56.07 -28.67
CA THR A 24 -16.38 -54.65 -28.88
C THR A 24 -15.22 -53.83 -28.33
N ALA A 25 -14.66 -52.99 -29.18
CA ALA A 25 -13.59 -52.06 -28.88
C ALA A 25 -13.90 -51.23 -27.62
N ALA A 26 -12.93 -51.14 -26.71
CA ALA A 26 -13.00 -50.21 -25.60
C ALA A 26 -13.05 -48.76 -26.14
N PRO A 27 -13.91 -47.88 -25.60
CA PRO A 27 -13.90 -46.48 -25.99
C PRO A 27 -12.57 -45.87 -25.55
N ARG A 28 -11.80 -45.36 -26.50
CA ARG A 28 -10.68 -44.47 -26.21
C ARG A 28 -11.31 -43.18 -25.68
N ILE A 29 -11.16 -42.93 -24.38
CA ILE A 29 -11.35 -41.60 -23.81
C ILE A 29 -10.25 -40.75 -24.45
N GLY A 30 -10.62 -40.00 -25.48
CA GLY A 30 -9.79 -38.94 -26.02
C GLY A 30 -9.60 -37.92 -24.91
N SER A 31 -8.38 -37.85 -24.38
CA SER A 31 -7.94 -36.72 -23.58
C SER A 31 -7.80 -35.53 -24.52
N ASP A 32 -8.90 -34.83 -24.80
CA ASP A 32 -8.82 -33.44 -25.22
C ASP A 32 -8.32 -32.65 -24.01
N ALA A 33 -7.00 -32.61 -23.88
CA ALA A 33 -6.32 -31.63 -23.07
C ALA A 33 -6.55 -30.27 -23.72
N THR A 34 -7.71 -29.68 -23.45
CA THR A 34 -7.88 -28.24 -23.56
C THR A 34 -6.86 -27.63 -22.60
N GLY A 35 -5.72 -27.20 -23.15
CA GLY A 35 -4.67 -26.49 -22.44
C GLY A 35 -5.31 -25.36 -21.64
N HIS A 36 -5.27 -25.51 -20.33
CA HIS A 36 -5.85 -24.52 -19.44
C HIS A 36 -5.07 -23.20 -19.58
N PRO A 37 -5.72 -22.02 -19.49
CA PRO A 37 -5.06 -20.70 -19.54
C PRO A 37 -3.99 -20.45 -18.48
N ARG A 38 -3.78 -21.40 -17.55
CA ARG A 38 -2.80 -21.30 -16.45
C ARG A 38 -1.35 -21.26 -16.95
N ASP A 39 -1.04 -21.93 -18.06
CA ASP A 39 0.34 -21.97 -18.59
C ASP A 39 0.76 -20.66 -19.26
N ALA A 40 -0.18 -19.90 -19.84
CA ALA A 40 0.13 -18.62 -20.47
C ALA A 40 0.39 -17.51 -19.43
N ALA A 41 -0.36 -17.52 -18.33
CA ALA A 41 -0.19 -16.56 -17.24
C ALA A 41 1.09 -16.81 -16.44
N SER A 42 1.43 -18.08 -16.15
CA SER A 42 2.71 -18.43 -15.52
C SER A 42 3.89 -18.09 -16.44
N ALA A 43 3.79 -18.35 -17.75
CA ALA A 43 4.83 -17.97 -18.70
C ALA A 43 5.03 -16.44 -18.82
N GLY A 44 4.01 -15.63 -18.50
CA GLY A 44 4.06 -14.18 -18.60
C GLY A 44 4.98 -13.55 -17.54
N ILE A 45 4.79 -13.89 -16.26
CA ILE A 45 5.59 -13.30 -15.17
C ILE A 45 7.08 -13.70 -15.29
N HIS A 46 7.36 -14.90 -15.80
CA HIS A 46 8.72 -15.39 -16.00
C HIS A 46 9.48 -14.71 -17.17
N ARG A 47 8.84 -13.80 -17.92
CA ARG A 47 9.54 -12.93 -18.89
C ARG A 47 10.16 -11.69 -18.24
N ILE A 48 9.81 -11.40 -16.99
CA ILE A 48 10.34 -10.25 -16.26
C ILE A 48 11.68 -10.67 -15.66
N GLU A 49 12.77 -10.13 -16.20
CA GLU A 49 14.14 -10.38 -15.71
C GLU A 49 14.59 -9.32 -14.70
N HIS A 50 14.00 -8.12 -14.75
CA HIS A 50 14.34 -6.98 -13.90
C HIS A 50 13.08 -6.34 -13.33
N VAL A 51 13.08 -6.15 -12.01
CA VAL A 51 12.05 -5.40 -11.30
C VAL A 51 12.70 -4.17 -10.69
N VAL A 52 12.19 -2.99 -11.06
CA VAL A 52 12.59 -1.72 -10.47
C VAL A 52 11.41 -1.19 -9.68
N VAL A 53 11.59 -1.06 -8.36
CA VAL A 53 10.58 -0.49 -7.47
C VAL A 53 11.00 0.95 -7.16
N ILE A 54 10.17 1.91 -7.58
CA ILE A 54 10.36 3.33 -7.27
C ILE A 54 9.40 3.66 -6.11
N MET A 55 9.93 3.66 -4.89
CA MET A 55 9.20 4.08 -3.70
C MET A 55 9.17 5.60 -3.62
N GLN A 56 7.98 6.16 -3.51
CA GLN A 56 7.76 7.60 -3.39
C GLN A 56 7.20 7.94 -2.02
N GLU A 57 7.19 9.22 -1.69
CA GLU A 57 6.72 9.75 -0.41
C GLU A 57 5.72 10.90 -0.62
N ASN A 58 5.24 11.46 0.47
CA ASN A 58 3.90 11.30 1.03
C ASN A 58 2.77 11.88 0.15
N ARG A 59 2.16 11.07 -0.73
CA ARG A 59 1.00 11.47 -1.55
C ARG A 59 -0.06 10.37 -1.57
N SER A 60 -1.31 10.73 -1.28
CA SER A 60 -2.45 9.83 -1.41
C SER A 60 -2.79 9.60 -2.89
N PHE A 61 -3.53 8.52 -3.17
CA PHE A 61 -4.05 8.27 -4.52
C PHE A 61 -4.86 9.47 -5.03
N ASP A 62 -5.78 10.00 -4.21
CA ASP A 62 -6.63 11.13 -4.60
C ASP A 62 -5.85 12.42 -4.87
N SER A 63 -4.70 12.62 -4.22
CA SER A 63 -3.83 13.77 -4.45
C SER A 63 -3.26 13.78 -5.86
N TYR A 64 -2.95 12.62 -6.46
CA TYR A 64 -2.34 12.53 -7.80
C TYR A 64 -3.30 12.08 -8.89
N PHE A 65 -4.23 11.18 -8.57
CA PHE A 65 -5.04 10.46 -9.53
C PHE A 65 -6.53 10.45 -9.17
N GLY A 66 -6.95 11.18 -8.13
CA GLY A 66 -8.37 11.22 -7.72
C GLY A 66 -9.31 11.73 -8.80
N THR A 67 -8.80 12.54 -9.73
CA THR A 67 -9.55 13.02 -10.91
C THR A 67 -9.16 12.33 -12.22
N PHE A 68 -8.35 11.27 -12.15
CA PHE A 68 -7.93 10.52 -13.32
C PHE A 68 -9.15 9.82 -13.97
N PRO A 69 -9.35 9.93 -15.30
CA PRO A 69 -10.53 9.36 -15.93
C PRO A 69 -10.67 7.85 -15.72
N GLY A 70 -11.76 7.44 -15.08
CA GLY A 70 -12.10 6.03 -14.85
C GLY A 70 -11.51 5.43 -13.58
N ALA A 71 -10.73 6.19 -12.80
CA ALA A 71 -10.30 5.76 -11.47
C ALA A 71 -11.45 5.82 -10.46
N ASP A 72 -11.45 4.90 -9.50
CA ASP A 72 -12.23 5.04 -8.27
C ASP A 72 -11.55 6.04 -7.32
N GLY A 73 -11.77 7.33 -7.58
CA GLY A 73 -11.19 8.45 -6.84
C GLY A 73 -12.23 9.45 -6.37
N ILE A 74 -11.89 10.74 -6.44
CA ILE A 74 -12.74 11.85 -6.03
C ILE A 74 -14.03 11.87 -6.87
N PRO A 75 -15.23 11.70 -6.26
CA PRO A 75 -16.48 11.80 -6.99
C PRO A 75 -16.71 13.23 -7.50
N MET A 76 -16.86 13.39 -8.82
CA MET A 76 -17.02 14.69 -9.47
C MET A 76 -18.40 14.80 -10.15
N ARG A 77 -19.11 15.90 -9.91
CA ARG A 77 -20.38 16.22 -10.58
C ARG A 77 -20.28 17.60 -11.22
N GLY A 78 -20.36 17.66 -12.54
CA GLY A 78 -20.26 18.93 -13.29
C GLY A 78 -18.92 19.65 -13.09
N GLY A 79 -17.83 18.89 -12.90
CA GLY A 79 -16.48 19.45 -12.66
C GLY A 79 -16.24 19.91 -11.22
N VAL A 80 -17.17 19.64 -10.29
CA VAL A 80 -17.06 19.99 -8.88
C VAL A 80 -17.05 18.73 -8.04
N ALA A 81 -16.14 18.64 -7.06
CA ALA A 81 -16.08 17.52 -6.13
C ALA A 81 -17.35 17.47 -5.27
N GLU A 82 -17.97 16.29 -5.19
CA GLU A 82 -19.22 16.09 -4.44
C GLU A 82 -18.97 16.16 -2.93
N ALA A 83 -17.82 15.64 -2.49
CA ALA A 83 -17.38 15.68 -1.10
C ALA A 83 -17.26 17.14 -0.59
N CYS A 84 -17.78 17.39 0.62
CA CYS A 84 -17.61 18.63 1.37
C CYS A 84 -17.28 18.29 2.82
N LEU A 85 -16.00 18.40 3.19
CA LEU A 85 -15.53 18.02 4.51
C LEU A 85 -15.63 19.21 5.48
N PRO A 86 -16.12 19.01 6.70
CA PRO A 86 -16.30 20.10 7.66
C PRO A 86 -14.97 20.69 8.09
N ASP A 87 -14.88 22.03 8.07
CA ASP A 87 -13.76 22.77 8.64
C ASP A 87 -14.18 23.42 9.97
N PRO A 88 -13.71 22.89 11.12
CA PRO A 88 -14.10 23.40 12.43
C PRO A 88 -13.64 24.84 12.67
N LYS A 89 -12.62 25.32 11.95
CA LYS A 89 -12.08 26.67 12.14
C LYS A 89 -12.92 27.73 11.43
N THR A 90 -13.30 27.47 10.18
CA THR A 90 -14.09 28.41 9.36
C THR A 90 -15.61 28.23 9.54
N ARG A 91 -16.05 27.11 10.13
CA ARG A 91 -17.46 26.71 10.26
C ARG A 91 -18.17 26.55 8.90
N SER A 92 -17.40 26.29 7.84
CA SER A 92 -17.89 25.90 6.52
C SER A 92 -17.39 24.48 6.21
N CYS A 93 -17.65 24.00 4.99
CA CYS A 93 -17.00 22.79 4.49
C CYS A 93 -16.06 23.15 3.34
N GLN A 94 -14.97 22.39 3.22
CA GLN A 94 -14.03 22.49 2.10
C GLN A 94 -14.19 21.28 1.19
N ARG A 95 -14.16 21.54 -0.11
CA ARG A 95 -14.21 20.51 -1.14
C ARG A 95 -12.79 20.17 -1.58
N PRO A 96 -12.54 18.94 -2.04
CA PRO A 96 -11.37 18.70 -2.86
C PRO A 96 -11.27 19.73 -3.98
N TYR A 97 -10.10 20.33 -4.15
CA TYR A 97 -9.88 21.41 -5.10
C TYR A 97 -8.58 21.17 -5.88
N HIS A 98 -8.54 21.67 -7.11
CA HIS A 98 -7.31 21.62 -7.90
C HIS A 98 -6.27 22.58 -7.31
N ASP A 99 -5.12 22.03 -6.92
CA ASP A 99 -4.01 22.80 -6.36
C ASP A 99 -2.89 22.95 -7.41
N PRO A 100 -2.68 24.13 -8.00
CA PRO A 100 -1.62 24.36 -8.99
C PRO A 100 -0.24 24.56 -8.36
N SER A 101 -0.10 24.43 -7.04
CA SER A 101 1.15 24.72 -6.33
C SER A 101 2.09 23.51 -6.38
N ASP A 102 3.31 23.72 -6.86
CA ASP A 102 4.36 22.68 -6.87
C ASP A 102 4.81 22.28 -5.45
N VAL A 103 4.51 23.10 -4.44
CA VAL A 103 4.83 22.87 -3.04
C VAL A 103 3.54 22.77 -2.24
N ASN A 104 3.28 21.58 -1.70
CA ASN A 104 2.21 21.31 -0.75
C ASN A 104 2.81 20.89 0.59
N PHE A 105 2.19 21.35 1.68
CA PHE A 105 2.56 21.05 3.06
C PHE A 105 2.02 19.69 3.50
N GLY A 106 0.80 19.37 3.11
CA GLY A 106 0.15 18.13 3.51
C GLY A 106 -0.26 18.11 4.98
N GLY A 107 -0.63 16.92 5.46
CA GLY A 107 -1.11 16.68 6.82
C GLY A 107 -0.15 15.87 7.68
N PRO A 108 -0.42 15.78 9.00
CA PRO A 108 0.21 14.76 9.84
C PRO A 108 -0.15 13.35 9.31
N HIS A 109 0.76 12.40 9.46
CA HIS A 109 0.60 11.05 8.87
C HIS A 109 1.10 9.97 9.84
N HIS A 110 0.88 10.19 11.13
CA HIS A 110 1.00 9.15 12.16
C HIS A 110 -0.35 8.45 12.36
N VAL A 111 -0.33 7.27 12.99
CA VAL A 111 -1.53 6.44 13.19
C VAL A 111 -2.71 7.20 13.82
N ALA A 112 -2.44 8.07 14.81
CA ALA A 112 -3.52 8.85 15.43
C ALA A 112 -4.15 9.88 14.47
N ALA A 113 -3.39 10.47 13.55
CA ALA A 113 -3.92 11.34 12.51
C ALA A 113 -4.75 10.55 11.50
N ALA A 114 -4.25 9.40 11.02
CA ALA A 114 -4.99 8.56 10.09
C ALA A 114 -6.34 8.06 10.68
N LEU A 115 -6.36 7.71 11.97
CA LEU A 115 -7.61 7.36 12.67
C LEU A 115 -8.58 8.55 12.76
N LEU A 116 -8.06 9.76 12.94
CA LEU A 116 -8.88 10.98 12.91
C LEU A 116 -9.42 11.26 11.52
N ASP A 117 -8.64 11.04 10.46
CA ASP A 117 -9.01 11.22 9.05
C ASP A 117 -10.15 10.27 8.64
N ILE A 118 -9.95 8.98 8.93
CA ILE A 118 -10.89 7.90 8.60
C ILE A 118 -12.20 8.05 9.39
N ASP A 119 -12.11 8.49 10.65
CA ASP A 119 -13.24 8.80 11.51
C ASP A 119 -14.31 7.69 11.58
N GLY A 120 -13.86 6.45 11.81
CA GLY A 120 -14.73 5.28 11.84
C GLY A 120 -15.38 4.94 10.50
N GLY A 121 -14.74 5.33 9.38
CA GLY A 121 -15.20 5.10 8.01
C GLY A 121 -16.03 6.24 7.42
N ARG A 122 -16.21 7.36 8.14
CA ARG A 122 -16.89 8.54 7.60
C ARG A 122 -16.03 9.33 6.62
N MET A 123 -14.70 9.21 6.73
CA MET A 123 -13.73 9.88 5.85
C MET A 123 -13.89 11.42 5.81
N ASP A 124 -14.33 12.03 6.92
CA ASP A 124 -14.60 13.47 7.02
C ASP A 124 -13.65 14.20 7.99
N GLY A 125 -12.57 13.54 8.40
CA GLY A 125 -11.67 14.01 9.43
C GLY A 125 -10.42 14.76 8.99
N PHE A 126 -10.08 14.74 7.71
CA PHE A 126 -8.82 15.27 7.15
C PHE A 126 -8.48 16.71 7.60
N ILE A 127 -9.45 17.62 7.52
CA ILE A 127 -9.28 19.02 7.92
C ILE A 127 -9.12 19.14 9.45
N ARG A 128 -9.84 18.32 10.21
CA ARG A 128 -9.78 18.29 11.67
C ARG A 128 -8.44 17.73 12.15
N ALA A 129 -7.92 16.66 11.53
CA ALA A 129 -6.61 16.10 11.86
C ALA A 129 -5.49 17.09 11.59
N PHE A 130 -5.55 17.82 10.45
CA PHE A 130 -4.63 18.90 10.17
C PHE A 130 -4.60 19.96 11.28
N HIS A 131 -5.78 20.45 11.71
CA HIS A 131 -5.86 21.46 12.77
C HIS A 131 -5.46 20.92 14.16
N ALA A 132 -5.63 19.61 14.40
CA ALA A 132 -5.21 18.96 15.63
C ALA A 132 -3.70 18.72 15.69
N ALA A 133 -3.00 18.75 14.56
CA ALA A 133 -1.57 18.54 14.48
C ALA A 133 -0.82 19.63 15.28
N PRO A 134 0.09 19.26 16.19
CA PRO A 134 0.95 20.22 16.86
C PRO A 134 1.95 20.78 15.86
N LEU A 135 1.59 21.87 15.19
CA LEU A 135 2.49 22.61 14.34
C LEU A 135 3.66 23.12 15.20
N ARG A 136 4.88 22.61 14.98
CA ARG A 136 6.08 23.03 15.72
C ARG A 136 6.58 24.42 15.27
N CYS A 137 5.70 25.23 14.67
CA CYS A 137 5.95 26.56 14.16
C CYS A 137 6.46 27.56 15.20
N ARG A 138 6.16 27.37 16.49
CA ARG A 138 6.75 28.20 17.56
C ARG A 138 8.25 27.95 17.74
N ARG A 139 8.74 26.74 17.42
CA ARG A 139 10.15 26.34 17.55
C ARG A 139 10.91 26.51 16.23
N PHE A 140 10.21 26.45 15.09
CA PHE A 140 10.80 26.53 13.75
C PHE A 140 10.16 27.62 12.88
N SER A 141 9.97 28.81 13.45
CA SER A 141 9.18 29.91 12.85
C SER A 141 9.60 30.41 11.47
N ASN A 142 10.85 30.13 11.07
CA ASN A 142 11.42 30.57 9.79
C ASN A 142 11.29 29.53 8.68
N LEU A 143 10.71 28.37 8.97
CA LEU A 143 10.44 27.38 7.95
C LEU A 143 9.24 27.85 7.10
N PRO A 144 9.30 27.78 5.76
CA PRO A 144 8.20 28.20 4.87
C PRO A 144 6.82 27.64 5.27
N GLN A 145 6.78 26.40 5.77
CA GLN A 145 5.60 25.73 6.34
C GLN A 145 4.92 26.45 7.51
N CYS A 146 5.65 27.30 8.24
CA CYS A 146 5.11 28.06 9.37
C CYS A 146 4.45 29.37 8.94
N ALA A 147 4.76 29.86 7.74
CA ALA A 147 4.12 31.04 7.17
C ALA A 147 2.77 30.71 6.53
N TYR A 148 2.55 29.44 6.14
CA TYR A 148 1.36 28.99 5.42
C TYR A 148 0.24 28.43 6.30
N SER A 149 0.54 27.85 7.47
CA SER A 149 -0.41 26.94 8.12
C SER A 149 -1.03 27.46 9.41
N SER A 150 -2.25 27.97 9.28
CA SER A 150 -3.37 27.59 10.15
C SER A 150 -4.73 27.98 9.54
N SER A 151 -4.77 28.90 8.56
CA SER A 151 -6.02 29.42 7.99
C SER A 151 -6.49 28.69 6.72
N HIS A 152 -5.60 28.03 5.97
CA HIS A 152 -5.95 27.33 4.73
C HIS A 152 -5.18 25.99 4.64
N PRO A 153 -5.76 24.88 5.13
CA PRO A 153 -5.16 23.56 4.98
C PRO A 153 -5.19 23.12 3.51
N ASP A 154 -4.10 22.55 3.01
CA ASP A 154 -3.98 22.04 1.64
C ASP A 154 -4.22 20.53 1.53
N VAL A 155 -4.66 19.88 2.61
CA VAL A 155 -5.01 18.45 2.66
C VAL A 155 -6.17 18.06 1.74
N MET A 156 -6.90 19.05 1.20
CA MET A 156 -7.96 18.86 0.22
C MET A 156 -7.49 19.13 -1.23
N GLY A 157 -6.21 19.48 -1.43
CA GLY A 157 -5.65 19.74 -2.75
C GLY A 157 -5.41 18.47 -3.55
N TYR A 158 -5.77 18.50 -4.83
CA TYR A 158 -5.40 17.48 -5.81
C TYR A 158 -4.68 18.08 -7.01
N HIS A 159 -3.80 17.29 -7.60
CA HIS A 159 -3.11 17.58 -8.85
C HIS A 159 -3.79 16.87 -10.02
N ASP A 160 -3.53 17.37 -11.24
CA ASP A 160 -3.79 16.58 -12.44
C ASP A 160 -2.63 16.66 -13.44
N ALA A 161 -2.88 16.26 -14.69
CA ALA A 161 -1.86 16.27 -15.74
C ALA A 161 -1.21 17.65 -15.99
N ARG A 162 -1.78 18.75 -15.49
CA ARG A 162 -1.20 20.09 -15.60
C ARG A 162 0.09 20.21 -14.78
N GLU A 163 0.11 19.65 -13.57
CA GLU A 163 1.25 19.72 -12.65
C GLU A 163 2.11 18.45 -12.72
N ILE A 164 1.49 17.27 -12.90
CA ILE A 164 2.17 15.96 -12.90
C ILE A 164 2.00 15.20 -14.23
N PRO A 165 2.35 15.80 -15.39
CA PRO A 165 2.09 15.23 -16.71
C PRO A 165 2.76 13.86 -16.93
N ASN A 166 3.92 13.61 -16.32
CA ASN A 166 4.63 12.34 -16.47
C ASN A 166 3.87 11.19 -15.79
N TYR A 167 3.38 11.40 -14.56
CA TYR A 167 2.58 10.40 -13.83
C TYR A 167 1.28 10.06 -14.54
N TRP A 168 0.56 11.08 -15.01
CA TRP A 168 -0.66 10.88 -15.80
C TRP A 168 -0.38 10.22 -17.15
N SER A 169 0.79 10.44 -17.75
CA SER A 169 1.20 9.74 -18.96
C SER A 169 1.48 8.26 -18.69
N TYR A 170 2.16 7.93 -17.58
CA TYR A 170 2.36 6.54 -17.18
C TYR A 170 1.03 5.84 -16.90
N ALA A 171 0.13 6.46 -16.15
CA ALA A 171 -1.19 5.90 -15.86
C ALA A 171 -2.05 5.66 -17.12
N LYS A 172 -1.88 6.48 -18.18
CA LYS A 172 -2.54 6.28 -19.48
C LYS A 172 -1.94 5.16 -20.31
N GLN A 173 -0.64 4.89 -20.15
CA GLN A 173 0.11 3.93 -20.97
C GLN A 173 0.26 2.55 -20.32
N PHE A 174 0.19 2.51 -19.00
CA PHE A 174 0.41 1.32 -18.18
C PHE A 174 -0.77 1.08 -17.24
N VAL A 175 -0.56 0.24 -16.23
CA VAL A 175 -1.57 -0.09 -15.23
C VAL A 175 -1.51 0.92 -14.09
N LEU A 176 -2.64 1.56 -13.79
CA LEU A 176 -2.88 2.30 -12.56
C LEU A 176 -3.72 1.42 -11.62
N GLN A 177 -3.24 1.18 -10.40
CA GLN A 177 -3.98 0.44 -9.38
C GLN A 177 -4.68 1.44 -8.45
N ASP A 178 -5.99 1.58 -8.57
CA ASP A 178 -6.83 2.49 -7.75
C ASP A 178 -7.37 1.83 -6.47
N HIS A 179 -7.02 0.57 -6.24
CA HIS A 179 -7.34 -0.20 -5.03
C HIS A 179 -6.08 -0.78 -4.38
N MET A 180 -4.99 -0.01 -4.40
CA MET A 180 -3.73 -0.35 -3.75
C MET A 180 -3.59 0.48 -2.47
N PHE A 181 -3.60 -0.20 -1.33
CA PHE A 181 -3.54 0.43 -0.01
C PHE A 181 -2.18 0.19 0.63
N GLU A 182 -1.75 1.16 1.44
CA GLU A 182 -0.60 1.02 2.31
C GLU A 182 -0.78 -0.16 3.30
N PRO A 183 0.30 -0.83 3.71
CA PRO A 183 0.23 -1.95 4.64
C PRO A 183 -0.07 -1.54 6.10
N ASN A 184 0.06 -0.25 6.43
CA ASN A 184 -0.16 0.29 7.76
C ASN A 184 -0.57 1.77 7.69
N LEU A 185 -1.26 2.29 8.72
CA LEU A 185 -1.69 3.70 8.83
C LEU A 185 -0.60 4.66 9.34
N GLY A 186 0.64 4.18 9.40
CA GLY A 186 1.77 4.87 10.00
C GLY A 186 2.54 5.71 9.01
N TRP A 187 3.67 6.22 9.49
CA TRP A 187 4.55 7.14 8.77
C TRP A 187 5.65 6.36 8.02
N SER A 188 6.66 7.05 7.47
CA SER A 188 7.64 6.44 6.58
C SER A 188 8.35 5.21 7.14
N LEU A 189 8.89 5.23 8.37
CA LEU A 189 9.65 4.08 8.89
C LEU A 189 8.88 2.75 8.84
N PRO A 190 7.68 2.61 9.44
CA PRO A 190 6.94 1.35 9.34
C PRO A 190 6.60 0.99 7.89
N ALA A 191 6.24 1.94 7.03
CA ALA A 191 5.97 1.69 5.62
C ALA A 191 7.19 1.12 4.87
N HIS A 192 8.39 1.67 5.10
CA HIS A 192 9.63 1.17 4.50
C HIS A 192 10.05 -0.20 5.05
N LEU A 193 9.81 -0.48 6.34
CA LEU A 193 9.99 -1.82 6.90
C LEU A 193 9.08 -2.85 6.22
N PHE A 194 7.80 -2.51 5.99
CA PHE A 194 6.90 -3.35 5.20
C PHE A 194 7.36 -3.51 3.75
N ALA A 195 7.91 -2.46 3.12
CA ALA A 195 8.37 -2.54 1.73
C ALA A 195 9.48 -3.59 1.55
N VAL A 196 10.39 -3.73 2.52
CA VAL A 196 11.51 -4.68 2.42
C VAL A 196 11.27 -6.02 3.13
N SER A 197 10.37 -6.09 4.11
CA SER A 197 10.20 -7.30 4.94
C SER A 197 8.76 -7.77 5.11
N ALA A 198 7.79 -7.03 4.57
CA ALA A 198 6.35 -7.24 4.79
C ALA A 198 5.94 -7.23 6.28
N TRP A 199 6.76 -6.65 7.16
CA TRP A 199 6.49 -6.57 8.59
C TRP A 199 7.13 -5.33 9.21
N SER A 200 6.47 -4.77 10.23
CA SER A 200 7.03 -3.75 11.10
C SER A 200 6.78 -4.17 12.55
N ALA A 201 7.83 -4.17 13.36
CA ALA A 201 7.83 -4.79 14.67
C ALA A 201 8.70 -4.04 15.68
N HIS A 202 8.46 -4.36 16.95
CA HIS A 202 9.34 -4.08 18.07
C HIS A 202 9.76 -5.40 18.70
N CYS A 203 11.06 -5.59 18.96
CA CYS A 203 11.59 -6.80 19.57
C CYS A 203 12.17 -6.50 20.96
N ALA A 204 11.73 -7.23 21.99
CA ALA A 204 12.32 -7.10 23.32
C ALA A 204 13.79 -7.58 23.36
N ASP A 205 14.12 -8.57 22.53
CA ASP A 205 15.49 -8.99 22.22
C ASP A 205 15.62 -9.18 20.71
N PRO A 206 16.40 -8.32 20.01
CA PRO A 206 16.56 -8.41 18.56
C PRO A 206 17.26 -9.70 18.10
N ALA A 207 18.00 -10.39 18.97
CA ALA A 207 18.59 -11.68 18.63
C ALA A 207 17.57 -12.83 18.67
N VAL A 208 16.36 -12.60 19.21
CA VAL A 208 15.33 -13.63 19.42
C VAL A 208 14.02 -13.18 18.77
N VAL A 209 13.81 -13.59 17.51
CA VAL A 209 12.61 -13.25 16.70
C VAL A 209 11.28 -13.56 17.41
N ALA A 210 11.25 -14.58 18.28
CA ALA A 210 10.06 -14.93 19.05
C ALA A 210 9.62 -13.82 20.05
N THR A 211 10.48 -12.84 20.33
CA THR A 211 10.16 -11.68 21.18
C THR A 211 9.59 -10.51 20.39
N CYS A 212 9.62 -10.56 19.06
CA CYS A 212 9.14 -9.50 18.19
C CYS A 212 7.61 -9.49 18.15
N ILE A 213 7.03 -8.30 18.34
CA ILE A 213 5.60 -8.05 18.23
C ILE A 213 5.35 -7.00 17.17
N THR A 214 4.28 -7.15 16.38
CA THR A 214 3.88 -6.14 15.40
C THR A 214 3.72 -4.78 16.08
N ASN A 215 4.37 -3.76 15.53
CA ASN A 215 4.25 -2.39 15.99
C ASN A 215 4.19 -1.45 14.78
N LEU A 216 3.02 -0.84 14.57
CA LEU A 216 2.74 -0.02 13.38
C LEU A 216 2.91 1.49 13.64
N GLY A 217 3.04 1.90 14.90
CA GLY A 217 3.14 3.31 15.27
C GLY A 217 4.57 3.73 15.56
N GLU A 218 5.23 2.97 16.43
CA GLU A 218 6.57 3.27 16.95
C GLU A 218 7.39 1.96 16.94
N PRO A 219 7.70 1.41 15.75
CA PRO A 219 8.66 0.30 15.67
C PRO A 219 10.02 0.72 16.23
N ASP A 220 10.95 -0.22 16.39
CA ASP A 220 12.31 0.10 16.85
C ASP A 220 12.93 1.17 15.93
N VAL A 221 13.03 2.42 16.43
CA VAL A 221 13.45 3.56 15.61
C VAL A 221 14.98 3.61 15.58
N PRO A 222 15.59 3.87 14.40
CA PRO A 222 17.00 4.22 14.32
C PRO A 222 17.30 5.51 15.10
N GLU A 223 17.68 5.38 16.39
CA GLU A 223 18.13 6.52 17.20
C GLU A 223 19.66 6.69 17.10
N HIS A 224 20.09 7.96 17.13
CA HIS A 224 21.49 8.38 17.01
C HIS A 224 22.35 7.83 18.16
N GLY A 225 22.93 6.64 17.97
CA GLY A 225 23.97 6.07 18.83
C GLY A 225 23.82 4.57 19.09
N ALA A 226 22.61 4.02 18.96
CA ALA A 226 22.34 2.59 19.00
C ALA A 226 21.46 2.27 17.80
N ARG A 227 22.03 1.60 16.80
CA ARG A 227 21.25 1.12 15.65
C ARG A 227 20.29 0.04 16.18
N PRO A 228 18.99 0.08 15.83
CA PRO A 228 18.12 -1.04 16.08
C PRO A 228 18.67 -2.22 15.27
N ASP A 229 18.68 -3.38 15.90
CA ASP A 229 19.00 -4.63 15.23
C ASP A 229 17.66 -5.26 14.84
N TYR A 230 17.23 -5.16 13.58
CA TYR A 230 16.03 -5.86 13.14
C TYR A 230 16.37 -7.35 13.00
N GLY A 231 15.87 -8.14 13.95
CA GLY A 231 16.13 -9.58 14.06
C GLY A 231 15.38 -10.46 13.08
N TRP A 232 14.31 -9.93 12.46
CA TRP A 232 13.52 -10.68 11.49
C TRP A 232 14.11 -10.58 10.09
N THR A 233 13.61 -11.41 9.18
CA THR A 233 14.16 -11.53 7.82
C THR A 233 13.51 -10.52 6.86
N ASP A 234 14.33 -9.92 6.00
CA ASP A 234 13.90 -9.10 4.87
C ASP A 234 14.06 -9.82 3.52
N ILE A 235 13.58 -9.20 2.44
CA ILE A 235 13.58 -9.78 1.09
C ILE A 235 15.00 -10.05 0.56
N THR A 236 16.01 -9.28 1.00
CA THR A 236 17.39 -9.42 0.50
C THR A 236 18.01 -10.75 0.91
N TYR A 237 17.63 -11.32 2.04
CA TYR A 237 18.02 -12.68 2.43
C TYR A 237 17.56 -13.72 1.40
N LEU A 238 16.29 -13.62 0.95
CA LEU A 238 15.75 -14.54 -0.07
C LEU A 238 16.45 -14.33 -1.41
N LEU A 239 16.69 -13.08 -1.81
CA LEU A 239 17.43 -12.76 -3.03
C LEU A 239 18.85 -13.33 -2.98
N HIS A 240 19.55 -13.16 -1.87
CA HIS A 240 20.89 -13.73 -1.64
C HIS A 240 20.88 -15.27 -1.72
N LYS A 241 19.97 -15.92 -0.99
CA LYS A 241 19.84 -17.39 -0.95
C LYS A 241 19.60 -17.99 -2.34
N HIS A 242 18.92 -17.27 -3.21
CA HIS A 242 18.61 -17.70 -4.58
C HIS A 242 19.56 -17.11 -5.64
N GLY A 243 20.63 -16.42 -5.25
CA GLY A 243 21.61 -15.85 -6.17
C GLY A 243 21.06 -14.75 -7.08
N ILE A 244 19.99 -14.08 -6.66
CA ILE A 244 19.37 -12.97 -7.41
C ILE A 244 20.09 -11.67 -7.04
N SER A 245 20.64 -11.00 -8.05
CA SER A 245 21.28 -9.70 -7.87
C SER A 245 20.27 -8.64 -7.48
N TRP A 246 20.63 -7.77 -6.53
CA TRP A 246 19.81 -6.66 -6.10
C TRP A 246 20.67 -5.45 -5.74
N ALA A 247 20.04 -4.28 -5.72
CA ALA A 247 20.63 -3.05 -5.23
C ALA A 247 19.54 -2.16 -4.63
N TYR A 248 19.90 -1.38 -3.62
CA TYR A 248 19.04 -0.36 -3.02
C TYR A 248 19.68 1.00 -3.21
N TYR A 249 18.95 1.90 -3.85
CA TYR A 249 19.43 3.24 -4.17
C TYR A 249 18.65 4.28 -3.38
N VAL A 250 19.39 5.22 -2.82
CA VAL A 250 18.85 6.38 -2.12
C VAL A 250 19.58 7.59 -2.66
N ASP A 251 18.86 8.68 -2.92
CA ASP A 251 19.50 9.92 -3.38
C ASP A 251 20.11 10.66 -2.17
N PRO A 252 21.41 11.02 -2.17
CA PRO A 252 21.96 11.84 -1.11
C PRO A 252 21.37 13.25 -1.18
N GLY A 253 21.03 13.84 -0.02
CA GLY A 253 20.36 15.15 -0.05
C GLY A 253 19.90 15.64 1.30
N THR A 254 18.81 16.41 1.29
CA THR A 254 18.08 16.76 2.51
C THR A 254 16.94 15.76 2.64
N GLN A 255 16.77 15.22 3.84
CA GLN A 255 15.65 14.34 4.15
C GLN A 255 14.32 15.01 3.79
N PRO A 256 13.43 14.32 3.07
CA PRO A 256 12.20 14.92 2.54
C PRO A 256 11.10 15.09 3.60
N ASP A 257 11.18 14.36 4.72
CA ASP A 257 10.13 14.30 5.74
C ASP A 257 10.71 14.11 7.15
N CYS A 258 9.84 14.06 8.16
CA CYS A 258 10.22 14.00 9.56
C CYS A 258 10.30 12.58 10.11
N ASP A 259 11.37 12.31 10.88
CA ASP A 259 11.63 11.04 11.59
C ASP A 259 10.60 10.67 12.69
N ASP A 260 9.49 11.41 12.80
CA ASP A 260 8.41 11.18 13.76
C ASP A 260 7.00 11.30 13.13
N GLY A 261 6.90 11.37 11.80
CA GLY A 261 5.63 11.52 11.09
C GLY A 261 4.93 12.87 11.32
N ALA A 262 5.63 13.85 11.88
CA ALA A 262 5.12 15.20 12.05
C ALA A 262 5.21 15.99 10.74
N THR A 263 4.28 16.93 10.54
CA THR A 263 4.29 17.81 9.36
C THR A 263 5.51 18.75 9.30
N THR A 264 6.21 18.95 10.43
CA THR A 264 7.33 19.92 10.52
C THR A 264 8.42 19.49 11.51
N CYS A 265 9.68 19.55 11.07
CA CYS A 265 10.88 19.24 11.86
C CYS A 265 12.10 20.00 11.30
N ALA A 266 13.25 19.86 11.97
CA ALA A 266 14.52 20.35 11.42
C ALA A 266 15.00 19.40 10.31
N THR A 267 15.32 19.97 9.14
CA THR A 267 15.90 19.22 8.01
C THR A 267 17.22 18.56 8.40
N ARG A 268 17.43 17.33 7.96
CA ARG A 268 18.68 16.57 8.19
C ARG A 268 19.29 16.11 6.87
N PRO A 269 20.60 15.90 6.80
CA PRO A 269 21.23 15.34 5.62
C PRO A 269 20.93 13.84 5.49
N GLN A 270 20.61 13.43 4.27
CA GLN A 270 20.46 12.04 3.83
C GLN A 270 21.73 11.59 3.12
N ARG A 271 22.23 10.38 3.43
CA ARG A 271 23.45 9.82 2.83
C ARG A 271 23.27 8.35 2.52
N VAL A 272 23.67 7.96 1.31
CA VAL A 272 23.72 6.55 0.88
C VAL A 272 24.54 5.71 1.87
N GLY A 273 23.97 4.60 2.33
CA GLY A 273 24.63 3.66 3.25
C GLY A 273 24.56 4.00 4.74
N THR A 274 23.93 5.12 5.12
CA THR A 274 23.56 5.36 6.52
C THR A 274 22.15 4.85 6.75
N PRO A 275 21.91 3.98 7.75
CA PRO A 275 20.54 3.62 8.11
C PRO A 275 19.73 4.87 8.49
N GLU A 276 18.52 4.93 7.96
CA GLU A 276 17.56 6.01 8.16
C GLU A 276 16.17 5.48 7.87
N ILE A 277 15.13 6.26 8.16
CA ILE A 277 13.74 5.81 8.03
C ILE A 277 13.33 5.41 6.61
N TRP A 278 14.03 5.90 5.58
CA TRP A 278 13.83 5.55 4.15
C TRP A 278 14.79 4.46 3.65
N ASN A 279 15.74 4.01 4.47
CA ASN A 279 16.62 2.89 4.14
C ASN A 279 16.86 2.06 5.40
N PRO A 280 15.90 1.19 5.76
CA PRO A 280 16.01 0.38 6.96
C PRO A 280 16.94 -0.82 6.78
N LEU A 281 17.35 -1.16 5.55
CA LEU A 281 18.14 -2.35 5.26
C LEU A 281 19.44 -2.48 6.08
N PRO A 282 20.24 -1.41 6.29
CA PRO A 282 21.48 -1.52 7.07
C PRO A 282 21.28 -1.85 8.56
N ASP A 283 20.04 -1.79 9.07
CA ASP A 283 19.68 -2.13 10.45
C ASP A 283 19.16 -3.58 10.58
N PHE A 284 18.99 -4.33 9.48
CA PHE A 284 18.68 -5.75 9.54
C PHE A 284 19.92 -6.59 9.86
N LEU A 285 19.82 -7.49 10.85
CA LEU A 285 20.93 -8.34 11.28
C LEU A 285 21.47 -9.24 10.16
N THR A 286 20.65 -9.57 9.17
CA THR A 286 21.01 -10.42 8.03
C THR A 286 21.63 -9.66 6.86
N VAL A 287 21.64 -8.34 6.88
CA VAL A 287 22.16 -7.51 5.79
C VAL A 287 23.58 -7.07 6.12
N HIS A 288 24.53 -7.48 5.28
CA HIS A 288 25.90 -7.02 5.34
C HIS A 288 26.26 -6.43 3.97
N GLN A 289 26.49 -5.12 3.93
CA GLN A 289 26.93 -4.38 2.75
C GLN A 289 28.44 -4.53 2.52
#